data_AF-A0A812KSF7-F1
#
_entry.id   AF-A0A812KSF7-F1
#
_cell.length_a   1.000
_cell.length_b   1.000
_cell.length_c   1.000
_cell.angle_alpha   90.00
_cell.angle_beta   90.00
_cell.angle_gamma   90.00
#
_symmetry.space_group_name_H-M   'P 1'
#
loop_
_entity.id
_entity.type
_entity.pdbx_description
1 polymer ?
#
loop_
_entity_poly.entity_id
_entity_poly.type
_entity_poly.pdbx_seq_one_letter_code
_entity_poly.pdbx_strand_id
1 'polypeptide(L)'
;MVSVSSSPSAAYVEHLGDSIQFLPASHGSLGHPQLCQRPCVHIAKGGSCSLGSACRFCHDAHRTVPVKMEKAQRKLMQAMREEDVRTLLIPHIQKKFQKLELTEKAASLLLVFAQELHSDEQHAFKDITQRDLSKLNRILARLPLLALVKYFPSTSPTTVDAQLDLLRSELDQQRALMQGVVVQL
;
A
#
# COMPACT_ATOMS: atom_id res chain seq x y z
N MET A 1 -5.24 7.85 72.05
CA MET A 1 -6.46 7.21 71.51
C MET A 1 -6.95 8.19 70.44
N VAL A 2 -6.85 7.92 69.14
CA VAL A 2 -7.40 6.80 68.38
C VAL A 2 -6.47 6.47 67.20
N SER A 3 -6.20 5.18 67.00
CA SER A 3 -5.57 4.60 65.82
C SER A 3 -6.63 4.37 64.74
N VAL A 4 -6.32 4.59 63.46
CA VAL A 4 -6.81 3.73 62.36
C VAL A 4 -5.99 3.96 61.09
N SER A 5 -5.13 2.99 60.79
CA SER A 5 -4.70 2.61 59.46
C SER A 5 -5.83 1.82 58.76
N SER A 6 -6.06 2.00 57.45
CA SER A 6 -6.65 0.99 56.56
C SER A 6 -6.56 1.40 55.09
N SER A 7 -5.85 0.61 54.28
CA SER A 7 -6.19 0.38 52.86
C SER A 7 -7.31 -0.66 52.76
N PRO A 8 -8.17 -0.60 51.74
CA PRO A 8 -8.34 -1.74 50.81
C PRO A 8 -8.55 -1.25 49.34
N SER A 9 -7.91 -1.86 48.33
CA SER A 9 -8.30 -3.08 47.59
C SER A 9 -9.49 -2.92 46.63
N ALA A 10 -9.20 -3.16 45.35
CA ALA A 10 -10.00 -3.80 44.29
C ALA A 10 -11.54 -3.71 44.33
N ALA A 11 -12.11 -3.12 43.27
CA ALA A 11 -13.33 -3.51 42.52
C ALA A 11 -13.96 -2.23 41.91
N TYR A 12 -13.87 -2.01 40.60
CA TYR A 12 -14.78 -2.53 39.57
C TYR A 12 -15.79 -1.46 39.16
N VAL A 13 -15.70 -0.97 37.91
CA VAL A 13 -16.86 -0.85 37.01
C VAL A 13 -16.36 -1.06 35.58
N GLU A 14 -16.78 -2.18 34.99
CA GLU A 14 -16.73 -2.49 33.56
C GLU A 14 -17.75 -1.69 32.75
N HIS A 15 -17.55 -1.71 31.43
CA HIS A 15 -18.50 -1.44 30.34
C HIS A 15 -18.74 0.02 29.94
N LEU A 16 -18.26 0.39 28.75
CA LEU A 16 -19.11 0.57 27.56
C LEU A 16 -18.30 1.12 26.36
N GLY A 17 -18.29 0.36 25.28
CA GLY A 17 -18.05 0.85 23.93
C GLY A 17 -16.68 0.52 23.35
N ASP A 18 -16.65 -0.53 22.51
CA ASP A 18 -15.79 -0.59 21.34
C ASP A 18 -15.95 0.71 20.53
N SER A 19 -15.31 1.77 20.99
CA SER A 19 -15.15 3.00 20.23
C SER A 19 -14.08 2.65 19.22
N ILE A 20 -14.50 2.19 18.04
CA ILE A 20 -13.66 2.29 16.85
C ILE A 20 -13.24 3.75 16.79
N GLN A 21 -12.03 4.06 17.28
CA GLN A 21 -11.44 5.38 17.13
C GLN A 21 -11.38 5.58 15.63
N PHE A 22 -12.28 6.42 15.13
CA PHE A 22 -12.33 6.82 13.74
C PHE A 22 -11.08 7.66 13.52
N LEU A 23 -9.97 6.99 13.21
CA LEU A 23 -8.72 7.63 12.85
C LEU A 23 -9.06 8.54 11.65
N PRO A 24 -8.82 9.85 11.75
CA PRO A 24 -9.22 10.77 10.70
C PRO A 24 -8.58 10.33 9.39
N ALA A 25 -9.42 10.07 8.37
CA ALA A 25 -8.96 9.69 7.05
C ALA A 25 -7.95 10.72 6.54
N SER A 26 -6.94 10.26 5.82
CA SER A 26 -5.86 11.08 5.29
C SER A 26 -5.74 10.92 3.78
N HIS A 27 -5.15 11.90 3.10
CA HIS A 27 -4.78 11.75 1.69
C HIS A 27 -3.86 10.55 1.45
N GLY A 28 -3.04 10.18 2.43
CA GLY A 28 -2.23 8.97 2.39
C GLY A 28 -3.04 7.66 2.45
N SER A 29 -4.27 7.68 2.98
CA SER A 29 -5.16 6.51 3.08
C SER A 29 -5.82 6.11 1.75
N LEU A 30 -5.87 7.00 0.76
CA LEU A 30 -6.52 6.72 -0.53
C LEU A 30 -5.97 5.45 -1.18
N GLY A 31 -6.87 4.50 -1.48
CA GLY A 31 -6.55 3.20 -2.05
C GLY A 31 -6.12 2.12 -1.03
N HIS A 32 -6.38 2.31 0.27
CA HIS A 32 -6.06 1.30 1.29
C HIS A 32 -6.78 -0.05 1.01
N PRO A 33 -6.13 -1.21 1.20
CA PRO A 33 -4.77 -1.42 1.74
C PRO A 33 -3.66 -1.58 0.69
N GLN A 34 -4.00 -1.69 -0.60
CA GLN A 34 -3.04 -2.10 -1.64
C GLN A 34 -2.38 -0.92 -2.35
N LEU A 35 -3.07 0.22 -2.41
CA LEU A 35 -2.67 1.43 -3.11
C LEU A 35 -2.46 2.64 -2.17
N CYS A 36 -2.69 2.50 -0.86
CA CYS A 36 -2.40 3.56 0.11
C CYS A 36 -0.91 3.77 0.31
N GLN A 37 -0.55 4.96 0.77
CA GLN A 37 0.82 5.28 1.17
C GLN A 37 1.22 4.46 2.41
N ARG A 38 2.52 4.50 2.75
CA ARG A 38 3.02 3.83 3.96
C ARG A 38 2.26 4.32 5.21
N PRO A 39 2.13 3.48 6.26
CA PRO A 39 1.48 3.86 7.51
C PRO A 39 2.11 5.12 8.13
N CYS A 40 1.26 6.00 8.66
CA CYS A 40 1.67 7.18 9.40
C CYS A 40 2.25 6.77 10.75
N VAL A 41 3.50 7.15 11.01
CA VAL A 41 4.19 6.81 12.26
C VAL A 41 3.56 7.48 13.48
N HIS A 42 2.94 8.66 13.32
CA HIS A 42 2.30 9.39 14.42
C HIS A 42 0.99 8.72 14.83
N ILE A 43 0.14 8.36 13.86
CA ILE A 43 -1.06 7.56 14.12
C ILE A 43 -0.70 6.20 14.71
N ALA A 44 0.25 5.49 14.10
CA ALA A 44 0.61 4.14 14.54
C ALA A 44 1.20 4.08 15.96
N LYS A 45 1.87 5.14 16.43
CA LYS A 45 2.49 5.17 17.76
C LYS A 45 1.67 5.90 18.83
N GLY A 46 0.98 6.97 18.45
CA GLY A 46 0.37 7.92 19.37
C GLY A 46 -1.11 8.21 19.11
N GLY A 47 -1.75 7.50 18.17
CA GLY A 47 -3.19 7.63 17.88
C GLY A 47 -3.63 8.97 17.28
N SER A 48 -2.72 9.92 17.11
CA SER A 48 -3.01 11.27 16.63
C SER A 48 -1.92 11.79 15.70
N CYS A 49 -2.31 12.60 14.71
CA CYS A 49 -1.40 13.25 13.77
C CYS A 49 -1.85 14.69 13.58
N SER A 50 -0.93 15.64 13.81
CA SER A 50 -1.20 17.08 13.70
C SER A 50 -1.54 17.54 12.29
N LEU A 51 -1.18 16.77 11.26
CA LEU A 51 -1.52 17.08 9.87
C LEU A 51 -2.97 16.72 9.49
N GLY A 52 -3.68 15.97 10.34
CA GLY A 52 -5.06 15.56 10.08
C GLY A 52 -5.23 14.92 8.68
N SER A 53 -6.25 15.37 7.95
CA SER A 53 -6.57 14.86 6.61
C SER A 53 -5.51 15.21 5.54
N ALA A 54 -4.70 16.25 5.76
CA ALA A 54 -3.63 16.65 4.85
C ALA A 54 -2.38 15.74 4.93
N CYS A 55 -2.33 14.79 5.87
CA CYS A 55 -1.23 13.85 5.98
C CYS A 55 -1.08 13.01 4.71
N ARG A 56 0.15 12.90 4.20
CA ARG A 56 0.48 12.07 3.03
C ARG A 56 0.77 10.60 3.36
N PHE A 57 0.62 10.20 4.62
CA PHE A 57 0.80 8.83 5.09
C PHE A 57 -0.52 8.23 5.52
N CYS A 58 -0.71 6.94 5.33
CA CYS A 58 -1.97 6.28 5.61
C CYS A 58 -2.27 6.27 7.12
N HIS A 59 -3.51 6.63 7.48
CA HIS A 59 -4.00 6.67 8.85
C HIS A 59 -4.80 5.40 9.21
N ASP A 60 -5.13 4.56 8.24
CA ASP A 60 -5.92 3.35 8.46
C ASP A 60 -5.09 2.27 9.17
N ALA A 61 -5.78 1.37 9.87
CA ALA A 61 -5.15 0.25 10.56
C ALA A 61 -4.53 -0.74 9.57
N HIS A 62 -3.21 -0.89 9.60
CA HIS A 62 -2.49 -1.91 8.85
C HIS A 62 -2.31 -3.17 9.70
N ARG A 63 -3.10 -4.21 9.41
CA ARG A 63 -3.09 -5.49 10.15
C ARG A 63 -1.79 -6.29 10.01
N THR A 64 -1.01 -6.00 8.98
CA THR A 64 0.26 -6.68 8.71
C THR A 64 1.35 -5.66 8.41
N VAL A 65 2.57 -5.96 8.86
CA VAL A 65 3.75 -5.16 8.50
C VAL A 65 3.95 -5.28 6.99
N PRO A 66 3.95 -4.17 6.24
CA PRO A 66 4.15 -4.23 4.81
C PRO A 66 5.48 -4.90 4.48
N VAL A 67 5.44 -5.88 3.58
CA VAL A 67 6.65 -6.51 3.05
C VAL A 67 7.47 -5.41 2.37
N LYS A 68 8.75 -5.32 2.75
CA LYS A 68 9.71 -4.38 2.16
C LYS A 68 10.77 -5.15 1.43
N MET A 69 11.17 -4.64 0.27
CA MET A 69 12.39 -5.12 -0.37
C MET A 69 13.61 -4.79 0.50
N GLU A 70 14.55 -5.73 0.55
CA GLU A 70 15.84 -5.52 1.19
C GLU A 70 16.70 -4.54 0.38
N LYS A 71 17.70 -3.95 1.03
CA LYS A 71 18.63 -3.01 0.37
C LYS A 71 19.35 -3.67 -0.81
N ALA A 72 19.76 -4.93 -0.68
CA ALA A 72 20.43 -5.67 -1.74
C ALA A 72 19.53 -5.89 -2.96
N GLN A 73 18.27 -6.29 -2.74
CA GLN A 73 17.29 -6.49 -3.81
C GLN A 73 16.98 -5.18 -4.55
N ARG A 74 16.83 -4.06 -3.82
CA ARG A 74 16.64 -2.74 -4.43
C ARG A 74 17.82 -2.33 -5.29
N LYS A 75 19.05 -2.50 -4.77
CA LYS A 75 20.27 -2.19 -5.53
C LYS A 75 20.40 -3.04 -6.79
N LEU A 76 20.03 -4.32 -6.71
CA LEU A 76 20.02 -5.20 -7.87
C LEU A 76 19.03 -4.70 -8.94
N MET A 77 17.78 -4.41 -8.57
CA MET A 77 16.80 -3.86 -9.53
C MET A 77 17.24 -2.52 -10.12
N GLN A 78 17.91 -1.66 -9.34
CA GLN A 78 18.45 -0.38 -9.82
C GLN A 78 19.62 -0.54 -10.80
N ALA A 79 20.32 -1.67 -10.77
CA ALA A 79 21.42 -1.97 -11.68
C ALA A 79 20.95 -2.71 -12.95
N MET A 80 19.72 -3.22 -12.97
CA MET A 80 19.13 -3.85 -14.14
C MET A 80 18.77 -2.81 -15.19
N ARG A 81 18.74 -3.25 -16.46
CA ARG A 81 18.18 -2.44 -17.55
C ARG A 81 16.70 -2.19 -17.29
N GLU A 82 16.21 -1.01 -17.66
CA GLU A 82 14.81 -0.65 -17.40
C GLU A 82 13.83 -1.64 -18.07
N GLU A 83 14.15 -2.11 -19.29
CA GLU A 83 13.38 -3.13 -20.01
C GLU A 83 13.20 -4.42 -19.19
N ASP A 84 14.27 -4.91 -18.59
CA ASP A 84 14.23 -6.10 -17.74
C ASP A 84 13.38 -5.86 -16.49
N VAL A 85 13.44 -4.65 -15.91
CA VAL A 85 12.61 -4.28 -14.76
C VAL A 85 11.13 -4.19 -15.16
N ARG A 86 10.79 -3.61 -16.32
CA ARG A 86 9.42 -3.58 -16.85
C ARG A 86 8.90 -5.00 -17.05
N THR A 87 9.63 -5.83 -17.80
CA THR A 87 9.28 -7.23 -18.06
C THR A 87 9.12 -8.03 -16.77
N LEU A 88 9.97 -7.77 -15.76
CA LEU A 88 9.88 -8.41 -14.46
C LEU A 88 8.62 -7.99 -13.68
N LEU A 89 8.26 -6.70 -13.68
CA LEU A 89 7.19 -6.14 -12.85
C LEU A 89 5.77 -6.36 -13.39
N ILE A 90 5.58 -6.25 -14.71
CA ILE A 90 4.26 -6.33 -15.35
C ILE A 90 3.42 -7.54 -14.94
N PRO A 91 3.94 -8.79 -14.97
CA PRO A 91 3.11 -9.94 -14.59
C PRO A 91 2.65 -9.86 -13.13
N HIS A 92 3.44 -9.27 -12.22
CA HIS A 92 3.04 -9.07 -10.82
C HIS A 92 1.98 -7.97 -10.68
N ILE A 93 2.12 -6.89 -11.46
CA ILE A 93 1.15 -5.78 -11.49
C ILE A 93 -0.19 -6.27 -12.02
N GLN A 94 -0.21 -6.90 -13.20
CA GLN A 94 -1.43 -7.44 -13.82
C GLN A 94 -2.12 -8.47 -12.93
N LYS A 95 -1.37 -9.43 -12.39
CA LYS A 95 -1.93 -10.45 -11.49
C LYS A 95 -2.58 -9.84 -10.25
N LYS A 96 -2.05 -8.74 -9.72
CA LYS A 96 -2.66 -8.04 -8.58
C LYS A 96 -3.90 -7.25 -8.97
N PHE A 97 -3.88 -6.52 -10.09
CA PHE A 97 -5.08 -5.86 -10.59
C PHE A 97 -6.21 -6.86 -10.80
N GLN A 98 -5.91 -8.01 -11.43
CA GLN A 98 -6.88 -9.10 -11.61
C GLN A 98 -7.38 -9.65 -10.28
N LYS A 99 -6.49 -10.02 -9.35
CA LYS A 99 -6.87 -10.58 -8.05
C LYS A 99 -7.72 -9.64 -7.21
N LEU A 100 -7.53 -8.33 -7.37
CA LEU A 100 -8.28 -7.29 -6.66
C LEU A 100 -9.52 -6.82 -7.44
N GLU A 101 -9.79 -7.40 -8.61
CA GLU A 101 -10.90 -7.01 -9.50
C GLU A 101 -10.85 -5.53 -9.91
N LEU A 102 -9.64 -5.01 -10.11
CA LEU A 102 -9.36 -3.61 -10.41
C LEU A 102 -8.97 -3.36 -11.87
N THR A 103 -8.94 -4.39 -12.71
CA THR A 103 -8.45 -4.30 -14.09
C THR A 103 -9.15 -3.22 -14.90
N GLU A 104 -10.50 -3.18 -14.88
CA GLU A 104 -11.29 -2.20 -15.63
C GLU A 104 -11.02 -0.76 -15.16
N LYS A 105 -11.00 -0.54 -13.84
CA LYS A 105 -10.71 0.78 -13.25
C LYS A 105 -9.30 1.25 -13.53
N ALA A 106 -8.36 0.31 -13.66
CA ALA A 106 -6.97 0.57 -13.94
C ALA A 106 -6.64 0.59 -15.44
N ALA A 107 -7.64 0.51 -16.34
CA ALA A 107 -7.40 0.36 -17.78
C ALA A 107 -6.46 1.44 -18.35
N SER A 108 -6.66 2.71 -17.99
CA SER A 108 -5.78 3.81 -18.43
C SER A 108 -4.35 3.67 -17.93
N LEU A 109 -4.15 3.22 -16.70
CA LEU A 109 -2.82 2.97 -16.14
C LEU A 109 -2.14 1.76 -16.80
N LEU A 110 -2.90 0.68 -17.03
CA LEU A 110 -2.42 -0.53 -17.71
C LEU A 110 -2.06 -0.25 -19.18
N LEU A 111 -2.77 0.67 -19.83
CA LEU A 111 -2.46 1.11 -21.19
C LEU A 111 -1.10 1.82 -21.26
N VAL A 112 -0.80 2.72 -20.33
CA VAL A 112 0.52 3.39 -20.23
C VAL A 112 1.62 2.34 -20.09
N PHE A 113 1.44 1.38 -19.19
CA PHE A 113 2.40 0.29 -19.02
C PHE A 113 2.57 -0.55 -20.28
N ALA A 114 1.48 -0.86 -20.99
CA ALA A 114 1.53 -1.63 -22.23
C ALA A 114 2.31 -0.90 -23.34
N GLN A 115 2.20 0.43 -23.42
CA GLN A 115 2.92 1.24 -24.40
C GLN A 115 4.43 1.28 -24.14
N GLU A 116 4.84 1.16 -22.88
CA GLU A 116 6.25 1.20 -22.47
C GLU A 116 6.91 -0.19 -22.47
N LEU A 117 6.16 -1.25 -22.78
CA LEU A 117 6.69 -2.59 -22.96
C LEU A 117 7.22 -2.78 -24.38
N HIS A 118 8.54 -2.63 -24.50
CA HIS A 118 9.30 -3.11 -25.65
C HIS A 118 10.12 -4.30 -25.20
N SER A 119 9.67 -5.50 -25.56
CA SER A 119 10.38 -6.73 -25.22
C SER A 119 11.50 -6.97 -26.24
N ASP A 120 12.75 -6.73 -25.85
CA ASP A 120 13.89 -7.39 -26.50
C ASP A 120 14.09 -8.77 -25.85
N GLU A 121 13.34 -9.76 -26.32
CA GLU A 121 13.39 -11.14 -25.82
C GLU A 121 14.80 -11.74 -25.95
N GLN A 122 15.62 -11.28 -26.90
CA GLN A 122 16.96 -11.82 -27.14
C GLN A 122 17.96 -11.41 -26.05
N HIS A 123 17.70 -10.32 -25.31
CA HIS A 123 18.59 -9.81 -24.26
C HIS A 123 17.99 -9.84 -22.86
N ALA A 124 16.76 -10.31 -22.71
CA ALA A 124 16.06 -10.33 -21.43
C ALA A 124 16.88 -11.02 -20.34
N PHE A 125 17.13 -10.29 -19.24
CA PHE A 125 17.77 -10.79 -18.02
C PHE A 125 19.20 -11.33 -18.18
N LYS A 126 19.95 -10.92 -19.23
CA LYS A 126 21.35 -11.39 -19.43
C LYS A 126 22.29 -11.05 -18.28
N ASP A 127 22.06 -9.92 -17.61
CA ASP A 127 22.96 -9.40 -16.57
C ASP A 127 22.60 -9.85 -15.14
N ILE A 128 21.67 -10.79 -14.98
CA ILE A 128 21.20 -11.26 -13.67
C ILE A 128 21.24 -12.78 -13.55
N THR A 129 21.64 -13.27 -12.39
CA THR A 129 21.63 -14.71 -12.11
C THR A 129 20.20 -15.24 -11.96
N GLN A 130 19.96 -16.49 -12.36
CA GLN A 130 18.66 -17.15 -12.17
C GLN A 130 18.24 -17.24 -10.69
N ARG A 131 19.22 -17.37 -9.78
CA ARG A 131 18.98 -17.37 -8.34
C ARG A 131 18.42 -16.03 -7.87
N ASP A 132 19.01 -14.92 -8.32
CA ASP A 132 18.58 -13.60 -7.90
C ASP A 132 17.27 -13.19 -8.57
N LEU A 133 17.06 -13.55 -9.84
CA LEU A 133 15.78 -13.41 -10.52
C LEU A 133 14.65 -14.15 -9.79
N SER A 134 14.92 -15.37 -9.33
CA SER A 134 13.96 -16.15 -8.52
C SER A 134 13.65 -15.48 -7.17
N LYS A 135 14.65 -14.92 -6.50
CA LYS A 135 14.46 -14.17 -5.25
C LYS A 135 13.63 -12.91 -5.47
N LEU A 136 13.90 -12.16 -6.55
CA LEU A 136 13.13 -10.98 -6.92
C LEU A 136 11.66 -11.34 -7.19
N ASN A 137 11.40 -12.35 -8.00
CA ASN A 137 10.03 -12.80 -8.27
C ASN A 137 9.25 -13.17 -6.99
N ARG A 138 9.90 -13.86 -6.04
CA ARG A 138 9.28 -14.20 -4.75
C ARG A 138 8.92 -12.98 -3.91
N ILE A 139 9.79 -11.96 -3.86
CA ILE A 139 9.51 -10.76 -3.07
C ILE A 139 8.46 -9.86 -3.76
N LEU A 140 8.57 -9.66 -5.08
CA LEU A 140 7.66 -8.83 -5.86
C LEU A 140 6.20 -9.30 -5.76
N ALA A 141 5.97 -10.62 -5.82
CA ALA A 141 4.63 -11.19 -5.66
C ALA A 141 3.95 -10.82 -4.33
N ARG A 142 4.74 -10.50 -3.29
CA ARG A 142 4.27 -10.19 -1.92
C ARG A 142 4.20 -8.70 -1.63
N LEU A 143 4.77 -7.84 -2.46
CA LEU A 143 4.71 -6.39 -2.26
C LEU A 143 3.27 -5.87 -2.41
N PRO A 144 2.90 -4.74 -1.79
CA PRO A 144 1.64 -4.07 -2.10
C PRO A 144 1.66 -3.54 -3.54
N LEU A 145 0.48 -3.43 -4.16
CA LEU A 145 0.35 -2.97 -5.54
C LEU A 145 0.99 -1.58 -5.77
N LEU A 146 0.84 -0.65 -4.82
CA LEU A 146 1.50 0.66 -4.90
C LEU A 146 3.01 0.55 -5.09
N ALA A 147 3.66 -0.37 -4.38
CA ALA A 147 5.10 -0.52 -4.44
C ALA A 147 5.54 -1.03 -5.81
N LEU A 148 4.80 -1.98 -6.40
CA LEU A 148 5.11 -2.48 -7.75
C LEU A 148 4.99 -1.37 -8.79
N VAL A 149 3.90 -0.60 -8.75
CA VAL A 149 3.71 0.56 -9.64
C VAL A 149 4.83 1.58 -9.47
N LYS A 150 5.22 1.91 -8.23
CA LYS A 150 6.31 2.86 -7.96
C LYS A 150 7.70 2.37 -8.36
N TYR A 151 7.90 1.06 -8.49
CA TYR A 151 9.15 0.50 -9.00
C TYR A 151 9.18 0.38 -10.52
N PHE A 152 8.05 0.59 -11.21
CA PHE A 152 7.98 0.50 -12.65
C PHE A 152 8.70 1.70 -13.29
N PRO A 153 9.78 1.48 -14.06
CA PRO A 153 10.49 2.58 -14.71
C PRO A 153 9.65 3.04 -15.90
N SER A 154 9.16 4.27 -15.85
CA SER A 154 8.30 4.84 -16.88
C SER A 154 8.96 6.03 -17.56
N THR A 155 8.74 6.15 -18.88
CA THR A 155 9.15 7.33 -19.65
C THR A 155 8.17 8.49 -19.44
N SER A 156 6.98 8.20 -18.90
CA SER A 156 5.91 9.14 -18.60
C SER A 156 5.49 9.11 -17.12
N PRO A 157 6.41 9.32 -16.15
CA PRO A 157 6.15 9.12 -14.73
C PRO A 157 5.03 10.01 -14.17
N THR A 158 4.85 11.22 -14.72
CA THR A 158 3.76 12.13 -14.34
C THR A 158 2.39 11.59 -14.75
N THR A 159 2.29 10.93 -15.90
CA THR A 159 1.07 10.26 -16.36
C THR A 159 0.76 9.08 -15.46
N VAL A 160 1.76 8.25 -15.12
CA VAL A 160 1.61 7.13 -14.19
C VAL A 160 1.08 7.62 -12.84
N ASP A 161 1.69 8.66 -12.26
CA ASP A 161 1.25 9.23 -10.99
C ASP A 161 -0.18 9.78 -11.07
N ALA A 162 -0.54 10.49 -12.14
CA ALA A 162 -1.88 11.03 -12.32
C ALA A 162 -2.95 9.92 -12.42
N GLN A 163 -2.71 8.88 -13.23
CA GLN A 163 -3.63 7.76 -13.36
C GLN A 163 -3.75 6.95 -12.06
N LEU A 164 -2.64 6.80 -11.34
CA LEU A 164 -2.61 6.16 -10.03
C LEU A 164 -3.41 6.96 -8.99
N ASP A 165 -3.29 8.28 -8.96
CA ASP A 165 -4.03 9.13 -8.01
C ASP A 165 -5.54 9.17 -8.34
N LEU A 166 -5.92 9.15 -9.62
CA LEU A 166 -7.32 8.98 -10.04
C LEU A 166 -7.89 7.66 -9.52
N LEU A 167 -7.21 6.54 -9.79
CA LEU A 167 -7.63 5.22 -9.32
C LEU A 167 -7.75 5.17 -7.79
N ARG A 168 -6.76 5.73 -7.07
CA ARG A 168 -6.77 5.76 -5.60
C ARG A 168 -7.95 6.56 -5.05
N SER A 169 -8.31 7.67 -5.71
CA SER A 169 -9.46 8.50 -5.35
C SER A 169 -10.78 7.78 -5.63
N GLU A 170 -10.91 7.14 -6.79
CA GLU A 170 -12.11 6.39 -7.17
C GLU A 170 -12.39 5.24 -6.19
N LEU A 171 -11.36 4.47 -5.81
CA LEU A 171 -11.52 3.37 -4.86
C LEU A 171 -11.94 3.83 -3.47
N ASP A 172 -11.45 4.99 -3.04
CA ASP A 172 -11.82 5.56 -1.74
C ASP A 172 -13.27 6.07 -1.75
N GLN A 173 -13.70 6.72 -2.84
CA GLN A 173 -15.10 7.10 -3.04
C GLN A 173 -16.03 5.88 -2.99
N GLN A 174 -15.67 4.80 -3.68
CA GLN A 174 -16.44 3.56 -3.64
C GLN A 174 -16.50 2.97 -2.23
N ARG A 175 -15.39 2.96 -1.49
CA ARG A 175 -15.36 2.51 -0.11
C ARG A 175 -16.26 3.37 0.78
N ALA A 176 -16.23 4.69 0.62
CA ALA A 176 -17.08 5.61 1.38
C ALA A 176 -18.56 5.37 1.09
N LEU A 177 -18.94 5.16 -0.17
CA LEU A 177 -20.31 4.80 -0.55
C LEU A 177 -20.74 3.48 0.09
N MET A 178 -19.90 2.45 0.03
CA MET A 178 -20.19 1.16 0.67
C MET A 178 -20.34 1.28 2.19
N GLN A 179 -19.57 2.13 2.85
CA GLN A 179 -19.68 2.38 4.29
C GLN A 179 -20.92 3.22 4.65
N GLY A 180 -21.32 4.17 3.80
CA GLY A 180 -22.53 4.97 3.98
C GLY A 180 -23.83 4.19 3.73
N VAL A 181 -23.82 3.21 2.84
CA VAL A 181 -24.97 2.32 2.56
C VAL A 181 -25.25 1.34 3.73
N VAL A 182 -24.24 1.03 4.55
CA VAL A 182 -24.37 0.08 5.67
C VAL A 182 -24.97 0.72 6.94
N VAL A 183 -25.29 2.03 6.94
CA VAL A 183 -25.86 2.75 8.12
C VAL A 183 -27.39 2.93 8.04
N GLN A 184 -28.07 2.26 7.10
CA GLN A 184 -29.54 2.26 7.03
C GLN A 184 -30.10 0.84 7.06
N LEU A 185 -30.10 0.20 8.23
CA LEU A 185 -31.05 -0.87 8.61
C LEU A 185 -31.31 -0.81 10.10
#